data_AF-A0AA41VU09-F1
#
_entry.id   AF-A0AA41VU09-F1
#
_cell.length_a   1.000
_cell.length_b   1.000
_cell.length_c   1.000
_cell.angle_alpha   90.00
_cell.angle_beta   90.00
_cell.angle_gamma   90.00
#
_symmetry.space_group_name_H-M   'P 1'
#
loop_
_entity.id
_entity.type
_entity.pdbx_description
1 polymer ?
#
loop_
_entity_poly.entity_id
_entity_poly.type
_entity_poly.pdbx_seq_one_letter_code
_entity_poly.pdbx_strand_id
1 'polypeptide(L)'
;GLELFYGENDQFDDILEEIEKEMSMADIVKELGYGCTVNVSHCKEVLSLFLPLTEVTISKILSTIARTHVVLEDESTHSTFCSALGLSTFDDPSLLSTWNVDVLIESIKQL
;
A
#
# COMPACT_ATOMS: atom_id res chain seq x y z
N GLY A 1 -15.69 -43.70 9.21
CA GLY A 1 -16.19 -42.98 8.02
C GLY A 1 -15.86 -41.52 8.20
N LEU A 2 -15.79 -40.79 7.10
CA LEU A 2 -15.18 -39.46 6.92
C LEU A 2 -15.95 -38.31 7.62
N GLU A 3 -16.20 -38.36 8.93
CA GLU A 3 -17.08 -37.40 9.63
C GLU A 3 -16.43 -36.63 10.79
N LEU A 4 -15.09 -36.55 10.87
CA LEU A 4 -14.39 -35.84 11.94
C LEU A 4 -13.62 -34.58 11.50
N PHE A 5 -13.85 -34.06 10.28
CA PHE A 5 -13.08 -32.93 9.72
C PHE A 5 -13.92 -31.75 9.20
N TYR A 6 -15.22 -31.67 9.52
CA TYR A 6 -16.11 -30.63 8.96
C TYR A 6 -16.46 -29.48 9.93
N GLY A 7 -15.76 -29.35 11.06
CA GLY A 7 -16.06 -28.34 12.09
C GLY A 7 -14.93 -27.35 12.43
N GLU A 8 -13.79 -27.38 11.73
CA GLU A 8 -12.60 -26.56 12.03
C GLU A 8 -12.21 -25.55 10.93
N ASN A 9 -12.99 -25.42 9.85
CA ASN A 9 -12.61 -24.54 8.73
C ASN A 9 -12.99 -23.06 8.96
N ASP A 10 -14.12 -22.77 9.60
CA ASP A 10 -14.64 -21.40 9.67
C ASP A 10 -13.79 -20.48 10.59
N GLN A 11 -13.27 -21.00 11.70
CA GLN A 11 -12.41 -20.23 12.62
C GLN A 11 -11.02 -19.94 12.02
N PHE A 12 -10.56 -20.77 11.08
CA PHE A 12 -9.29 -20.58 10.39
C PHE A 12 -9.40 -19.49 9.33
N ASP A 13 -10.52 -19.44 8.59
CA ASP A 13 -10.81 -18.39 7.60
C ASP A 13 -11.01 -17.01 8.26
N ASP A 14 -11.64 -16.95 9.44
CA ASP A 14 -11.83 -15.71 10.22
C ASP A 14 -10.51 -15.08 10.69
N ILE A 15 -9.51 -15.90 11.06
CA ILE A 15 -8.15 -15.45 11.43
C ILE A 15 -7.34 -15.10 10.18
N LEU A 16 -7.57 -15.80 9.06
CA LEU A 16 -6.98 -15.49 7.76
C LEU A 16 -7.37 -14.06 7.30
N GLU A 17 -8.64 -13.66 7.45
CA GLU A 17 -9.13 -12.32 7.09
C GLU A 17 -8.66 -11.21 8.07
N GLU A 18 -8.41 -11.57 9.33
CA GLU A 18 -7.83 -10.67 10.35
C GLU A 18 -6.35 -10.37 10.06
N ILE A 19 -5.59 -11.37 9.59
CA ILE A 19 -4.20 -11.23 9.11
C ILE A 19 -4.14 -10.48 7.77
N GLU A 20 -5.11 -10.66 6.87
CA GLU A 20 -5.21 -9.92 5.60
C GLU A 20 -5.47 -8.42 5.76
N LYS A 21 -5.91 -7.98 6.95
CA LYS A 21 -6.22 -6.58 7.29
C LYS A 21 -5.10 -5.85 8.05
N GLU A 22 -4.03 -6.52 8.47
CA GLU A 22 -3.13 -5.98 9.49
C GLU A 22 -2.18 -4.85 9.03
N MET A 23 -2.28 -4.38 7.78
CA MET A 23 -1.78 -3.07 7.39
C MET A 23 -2.80 -2.38 6.48
N SER A 24 -3.39 -1.27 6.95
CA SER A 24 -4.30 -0.49 6.11
C SER A 24 -3.53 0.06 4.92
N MET A 25 -4.16 0.11 3.75
CA MET A 25 -3.65 0.89 2.61
C MET A 25 -3.25 2.31 3.03
N ALA A 26 -3.99 2.91 3.96
CA ALA A 26 -3.65 4.22 4.49
C ALA A 26 -2.32 4.20 5.26
N ASP A 27 -2.00 3.12 5.96
CA ASP A 27 -0.74 2.95 6.69
C ASP A 27 0.41 2.74 5.70
N ILE A 28 0.22 1.92 4.66
CA ILE A 28 1.24 1.70 3.62
C ILE A 28 1.55 3.00 2.86
N VAL A 29 0.52 3.72 2.40
CA VAL A 29 0.71 5.01 1.69
C VAL A 29 1.30 6.07 2.63
N LYS A 30 0.97 6.05 3.91
CA LYS A 30 1.55 6.97 4.91
C LYS A 30 3.03 6.66 5.16
N GLU A 31 3.38 5.39 5.30
CA GLU A 31 4.75 4.94 5.59
C GLU A 31 5.69 5.21 4.41
N LEU A 32 5.24 4.94 3.19
CA LEU A 32 5.99 5.28 1.97
C LEU A 32 6.11 6.79 1.75
N GLY A 33 5.21 7.58 2.34
CA GLY A 33 5.16 9.03 2.18
C GLY A 33 5.17 9.43 0.70
N TYR A 34 5.88 10.51 0.39
CA TYR A 34 5.97 11.02 -0.99
C TYR A 34 6.61 10.02 -1.98
N GLY A 35 7.41 9.07 -1.48
CA GLY A 35 8.05 8.01 -2.29
C GLY A 35 7.06 7.18 -3.10
N CYS A 36 5.84 7.00 -2.58
CA CYS A 36 4.75 6.33 -3.30
C CYS A 36 4.42 6.99 -4.67
N THR A 37 4.72 8.27 -4.85
CA THR A 37 4.47 9.02 -6.10
C THR A 37 5.74 9.37 -6.87
N VAL A 38 6.84 8.65 -6.67
CA VAL A 38 8.12 8.94 -7.35
C VAL A 38 8.09 8.76 -8.87
N ASN A 39 7.41 7.72 -9.35
CA ASN A 39 7.15 7.49 -10.76
C ASN A 39 5.91 6.61 -10.95
N VAL A 40 5.38 6.57 -12.17
CA VAL A 40 4.15 5.84 -12.50
C VAL A 40 4.29 4.34 -12.28
N SER A 41 5.45 3.74 -12.59
CA SER A 41 5.66 2.30 -12.40
C SER A 41 5.56 1.91 -10.94
N HIS A 42 6.31 2.59 -10.07
CA HIS A 42 6.32 2.32 -8.64
C HIS A 42 4.97 2.62 -7.99
N CYS A 43 4.34 3.74 -8.34
CA CYS A 43 3.02 4.09 -7.83
C CYS A 43 1.97 3.02 -8.20
N LYS A 44 2.05 2.46 -9.42
CA LYS A 44 1.18 1.34 -9.82
C LYS A 44 1.46 0.07 -9.04
N GLU A 45 2.71 -0.27 -8.76
CA GLU A 45 3.06 -1.43 -7.91
C GLU A 45 2.40 -1.31 -6.54
N VAL A 46 2.53 -0.15 -5.90
CA VAL A 46 1.91 0.14 -4.60
C VAL A 46 0.38 0.04 -4.68
N LEU A 47 -0.24 0.71 -5.66
CA LEU A 47 -1.70 0.71 -5.81
C LEU A 47 -2.26 -0.68 -6.16
N SER A 48 -1.46 -1.52 -6.83
CA SER A 48 -1.86 -2.88 -7.21
C SER A 48 -2.04 -3.80 -6.00
N LEU A 49 -1.45 -3.47 -4.85
CA LEU A 49 -1.68 -4.18 -3.58
C LEU A 49 -3.15 -4.08 -3.09
N PHE A 50 -3.93 -3.16 -3.65
CA PHE A 50 -5.29 -2.85 -3.18
C PHE A 50 -6.35 -2.97 -4.27
N LEU A 51 -6.09 -3.77 -5.32
CA LEU A 51 -7.06 -4.01 -6.37
C LEU A 51 -8.27 -4.82 -5.85
N PRO A 52 -9.50 -4.52 -6.31
CA PRO A 52 -9.83 -3.43 -7.24
C PRO A 52 -9.84 -2.05 -6.57
N LEU A 53 -9.39 -1.02 -7.31
CA LEU A 53 -9.44 0.37 -6.85
C LEU A 53 -10.86 0.93 -6.92
N THR A 54 -11.69 0.55 -5.95
CA THR A 54 -13.06 1.10 -5.82
C THR A 54 -13.02 2.60 -5.48
N GLU A 55 -14.14 3.31 -5.67
CA GLU A 55 -14.27 4.72 -5.25
C GLU A 55 -13.93 4.93 -3.78
N VAL A 56 -14.24 3.95 -2.92
CA VAL A 56 -13.91 3.96 -1.49
C VAL A 56 -12.40 3.84 -1.28
N THR A 57 -11.74 2.95 -2.02
CA THR A 57 -10.28 2.78 -2.00
C THR A 57 -9.59 4.07 -2.43
N ILE A 58 -10.00 4.65 -3.56
CA ILE A 58 -9.44 5.91 -4.07
C ILE A 58 -9.67 7.06 -3.09
N SER A 59 -10.86 7.17 -2.51
CA SER A 59 -11.18 8.21 -1.51
C SER A 59 -10.29 8.12 -0.27
N LYS A 60 -9.97 6.89 0.19
CA LYS A 60 -9.05 6.67 1.31
C LYS A 60 -7.62 7.10 0.96
N ILE A 61 -7.12 6.77 -0.25
CA ILE A 61 -5.80 7.19 -0.72
C ILE A 61 -5.69 8.72 -0.71
N LEU A 62 -6.64 9.40 -1.37
CA LEU A 62 -6.66 10.86 -1.46
C LEU A 62 -6.74 11.51 -0.07
N SER A 63 -7.56 10.94 0.82
CA SER A 63 -7.69 11.41 2.19
C SER A 63 -6.39 11.25 2.99
N THR A 64 -5.66 10.15 2.79
CA THR A 64 -4.35 9.94 3.42
C THR A 64 -3.34 10.94 2.88
N ILE A 65 -3.21 11.06 1.56
CA ILE A 65 -2.32 12.02 0.90
C ILE A 65 -2.55 13.45 1.40
N ALA A 66 -3.80 13.90 1.46
CA ALA A 66 -4.15 15.24 1.92
C ALA A 66 -3.78 15.50 3.40
N ARG A 67 -3.68 14.45 4.23
CA ARG A 67 -3.29 14.54 5.65
C ARG A 67 -1.81 14.25 5.89
N THR A 68 -1.11 13.66 4.92
CA THR A 68 0.30 13.33 5.06
C THR A 68 1.16 14.57 4.81
N HIS A 69 1.70 15.10 5.90
CA HIS A 69 2.83 16.04 5.89
C HIS A 69 4.02 15.33 6.54
N VAL A 70 4.49 14.26 5.90
CA VAL A 70 5.59 13.43 6.41
C VAL A 70 6.86 13.83 5.67
N VAL A 71 7.89 14.21 6.42
CA VAL A 71 9.27 14.20 5.94
C VAL A 71 9.66 12.73 5.90
N LEU A 72 10.09 12.25 4.74
CA LEU A 72 10.49 10.85 4.54
C LEU A 72 11.47 10.43 5.65
N GLU A 73 11.16 9.33 6.33
CA GLU A 73 12.06 8.72 7.31
C GLU A 73 13.34 8.23 6.61
N ASP A 74 14.37 7.90 7.39
CA ASP A 74 15.68 7.48 6.88
C ASP A 74 15.57 6.43 5.75
N GLU A 75 16.45 6.54 4.75
CA GLU A 75 16.41 5.69 3.53
C GLU A 75 16.40 4.19 3.87
N SER A 76 17.08 3.80 4.95
CA SER A 76 17.14 2.42 5.43
C SER A 76 15.77 1.85 5.85
N THR A 77 14.89 2.69 6.43
CA THR A 77 13.53 2.30 6.81
C THR A 77 12.66 2.11 5.57
N HIS A 78 12.70 3.05 4.63
CA HIS A 78 11.94 2.96 3.38
C HIS A 78 12.33 1.73 2.55
N SER A 79 13.64 1.47 2.42
CA SER A 79 14.16 0.31 1.70
C SER A 79 13.74 -1.02 2.32
N THR A 80 13.76 -1.10 3.66
CA THR A 80 13.27 -2.28 4.40
C THR A 80 11.77 -2.50 4.17
N PHE A 81 10.99 -1.41 4.21
CA PHE A 81 9.55 -1.46 4.01
C PHE A 81 9.16 -1.88 2.58
N CYS A 82 9.80 -1.29 1.56
CA CYS A 82 9.62 -1.71 0.17
C CYS A 82 9.97 -3.19 -0.02
N SER A 83 11.08 -3.65 0.58
CA SER A 83 11.50 -5.06 0.51
C SER A 83 10.47 -5.99 1.15
N ALA A 84 9.88 -5.61 2.29
CA ALA A 84 8.84 -6.40 2.96
C ALA A 84 7.56 -6.51 2.12
N LEU A 85 7.24 -5.48 1.34
CA LEU A 85 6.08 -5.45 0.45
C LEU A 85 6.37 -5.95 -0.98
N GLY A 86 7.62 -6.31 -1.29
CA GLY A 86 8.04 -6.73 -2.63
C GLY A 86 8.01 -5.61 -3.69
N LEU A 87 8.09 -4.35 -3.26
CA LEU A 87 8.09 -3.17 -4.12
C LEU A 87 9.48 -2.86 -4.65
N SER A 88 9.57 -2.26 -5.84
CA SER A 88 10.86 -1.77 -6.35
C SER A 88 11.41 -0.65 -5.45
N THR A 89 12.66 -0.77 -5.00
CA THR A 89 13.35 0.32 -4.31
C THR A 89 13.69 1.46 -5.28
N PHE A 90 13.68 2.70 -4.79
CA PHE A 90 14.09 3.86 -5.57
C PHE A 90 15.33 4.51 -4.94
N ASP A 91 16.25 4.95 -5.79
CA ASP A 91 17.62 5.33 -5.39
C ASP A 91 17.72 6.62 -4.58
N ASP A 92 16.67 7.47 -4.53
CA ASP A 92 16.70 8.67 -3.71
C ASP A 92 15.30 9.18 -3.29
N PRO A 93 14.77 8.71 -2.14
CA PRO A 93 13.52 9.23 -1.57
C PRO A 93 13.61 10.73 -1.24
N SER A 94 14.81 11.22 -0.89
CA SER A 94 15.00 12.60 -0.39
C SER A 94 14.72 13.69 -1.42
N LEU A 95 14.56 13.32 -2.71
CA LEU A 95 14.22 14.24 -3.79
C LEU A 95 12.78 14.74 -3.75
N LEU A 96 11.88 14.07 -3.01
CA LEU A 96 10.48 14.46 -2.94
C LEU A 96 10.18 15.16 -1.60
N SER A 97 9.77 16.41 -1.69
CA SER A 97 9.24 17.20 -0.57
C SER A 97 7.72 17.34 -0.58
N THR A 98 7.06 16.78 -1.61
CA THR A 98 5.61 16.82 -1.79
C THR A 98 5.13 15.64 -2.66
N TRP A 99 3.83 15.36 -2.63
CA TRP A 99 3.17 14.38 -3.47
C TRP A 99 3.15 14.80 -4.94
N ASN A 100 3.48 13.89 -5.85
CA ASN A 100 3.31 14.11 -7.29
C ASN A 100 1.91 13.66 -7.74
N VAL A 101 1.00 14.62 -7.84
CA VAL A 101 -0.41 14.38 -8.20
C VAL A 101 -0.57 13.85 -9.63
N ASP A 102 0.29 14.28 -10.56
CA ASP A 102 0.21 13.82 -11.95
C ASP A 102 0.55 12.33 -12.05
N VAL A 103 1.61 11.90 -11.36
CA VAL A 103 1.99 10.48 -11.26
C VAL A 103 0.87 9.66 -10.64
N LEU A 104 0.25 10.14 -9.56
CA LEU A 104 -0.88 9.44 -8.91
C LEU A 104 -2.06 9.26 -9.86
N ILE A 105 -2.49 10.34 -10.53
CA ILE A 105 -3.63 10.32 -11.45
C ILE A 105 -3.34 9.39 -12.64
N GLU A 106 -2.14 9.49 -13.21
CA GLU A 106 -1.74 8.64 -14.33
C GLU A 106 -1.73 7.17 -13.92
N SER A 107 -1.21 6.85 -12.73
CA SER A 107 -1.16 5.48 -12.20
C SER A 107 -2.56 4.89 -12.01
N ILE A 108 -3.47 5.63 -11.38
CA ILE A 108 -4.87 5.20 -11.19
C ILE A 108 -5.58 4.99 -12.53
N LYS A 109 -5.34 5.84 -13.54
CA LYS A 109 -5.96 5.70 -14.86
C LYS A 109 -5.48 4.46 -15.63
N GLN A 110 -4.29 3.96 -15.31
CA GLN A 110 -3.67 2.83 -15.99
C GLN A 110 -3.90 1.48 -15.27
N LEU A 111 -4.67 1.48 -14.18
CA LEU A 111 -5.09 0.31 -13.40
C LEU A 111 -6.61 0.13 -13.48
#